data_AF-A0A9D9GIH2-F1
#
_entry.id   AF-A0A9D9GIH2-F1
#
_cell.length_a   1.000
_cell.length_b   1.000
_cell.length_c   1.000
_cell.angle_alpha   90.00
_cell.angle_beta   90.00
_cell.angle_gamma   90.00
#
_symmetry.space_group_name_H-M   'P 1'
#
loop_
_entity.id
_entity.type
_entity.pdbx_description
1 polymer ?
#
loop_
_entity_poly.entity_id
_entity_poly.type
_entity_poly.pdbx_seq_one_letter_code
_entity_poly.pdbx_strand_id
1 'polypeptide(L)'
;MESIKEIFKIGKGPSSSHTMGPRYAAQIFKDKNPEASRFEVTLFGSLASTGKGHLTDVAILETLGADRCNIIWRGDVVLPQHPNGLTFKAFNYEGHQMDSWTTFSIGGGDISDTGLRAPREKIYPHTTMLDILNWCKDNGTSFWEYVERYEDKDINDFLAEVWRVMKEAEERGIDNEGVLPGGLCLTRKAASFFIKGKGHQGSMQRRAMTFAYALAVAEENASGGTIVTAPTCGSC
;
A
#
# COMPACT_ATOMS: atom_id res chain seq x y z
N MET A 1 2.68 -13.37 -17.36
CA MET A 1 2.79 -12.21 -16.44
C MET A 1 1.97 -12.48 -15.18
N GLU A 2 2.22 -11.76 -14.09
CA GLU A 2 1.40 -11.83 -12.86
C GLU A 2 0.02 -11.20 -13.07
N SER A 3 -0.93 -11.48 -12.18
CA SER A 3 -2.27 -10.87 -12.17
C SER A 3 -2.23 -9.34 -12.07
N ILE A 4 -3.20 -8.66 -12.69
CA ILE A 4 -3.42 -7.22 -12.53
C ILE A 4 -3.80 -6.86 -11.08
N LYS A 5 -4.33 -7.81 -10.31
CA LYS A 5 -4.58 -7.65 -8.86
C LYS A 5 -3.30 -7.36 -8.09
N GLU A 6 -2.13 -7.67 -8.65
CA GLU A 6 -0.84 -7.36 -8.04
C GLU A 6 -0.37 -5.93 -8.28
N ILE A 7 -0.95 -5.25 -9.28
CA ILE A 7 -0.70 -3.84 -9.56
C ILE A 7 -1.59 -2.98 -8.66
N PHE A 8 -2.87 -3.35 -8.55
CA PHE A 8 -3.87 -2.62 -7.78
C PHE A 8 -4.13 -3.28 -6.44
N LYS A 9 -3.54 -2.77 -5.37
CA LYS A 9 -3.79 -3.26 -4.01
C LYS A 9 -4.42 -2.17 -3.19
N ILE A 10 -5.55 -2.49 -2.57
CA ILE A 10 -6.22 -1.59 -1.62
C ILE A 10 -5.46 -1.65 -0.30
N GLY A 11 -5.09 -0.49 0.23
CA GLY A 11 -4.31 -0.40 1.45
C GLY A 11 -4.28 0.99 2.05
N LYS A 12 -3.39 1.16 3.02
CA LYS A 12 -3.15 2.44 3.69
C LYS A 12 -1.86 3.07 3.18
N GLY A 13 -1.92 4.36 2.87
CA GLY A 13 -0.74 5.17 2.59
C GLY A 13 0.11 5.40 3.84
N PRO A 14 1.26 6.08 3.74
CA PRO A 14 1.83 6.65 2.52
C PRO A 14 2.67 5.68 1.67
N SER A 15 2.97 4.48 2.18
CA SER A 15 3.99 3.61 1.57
C SER A 15 3.58 2.14 1.50
N SER A 16 3.72 1.56 0.32
CA SER A 16 3.51 0.12 0.14
C SER A 16 4.52 -0.69 0.96
N SER A 17 5.79 -0.27 0.99
CA SER A 17 6.85 -1.00 1.69
C SER A 17 6.95 -0.65 3.18
N HIS A 18 6.65 0.58 3.57
CA HIS A 18 6.82 1.03 4.95
C HIS A 18 5.50 1.10 5.73
N THR A 19 4.35 1.00 5.07
CA THR A 19 3.03 1.01 5.74
C THR A 19 2.28 -0.29 5.48
N MET A 20 1.98 -0.63 4.22
CA MET A 20 1.14 -1.80 3.90
C MET A 20 1.81 -3.12 4.30
N GLY A 21 3.07 -3.33 3.92
CA GLY A 21 3.82 -4.55 4.26
C GLY A 21 3.90 -4.78 5.79
N PRO A 22 4.37 -3.81 6.58
CA PRO A 22 4.42 -3.93 8.04
C PRO A 22 3.04 -4.14 8.70
N ARG A 23 1.99 -3.48 8.21
CA ARG A 23 0.60 -3.72 8.67
C ARG A 23 0.17 -5.15 8.41
N TYR A 24 0.42 -5.66 7.20
CA TYR A 24 0.07 -7.01 6.81
C TYR A 24 0.81 -8.06 7.64
N ALA A 25 2.12 -7.88 7.85
CA ALA A 25 2.90 -8.73 8.74
C ALA A 25 2.38 -8.66 10.19
N ALA A 26 2.06 -7.48 10.71
CA ALA A 26 1.47 -7.33 12.04
C ALA A 26 0.15 -8.11 12.16
N GLN A 27 -0.70 -8.07 11.13
CA GLN A 27 -1.96 -8.80 11.11
C GLN A 27 -1.74 -10.31 11.15
N ILE A 28 -0.85 -10.84 10.30
CA ILE A 28 -0.50 -12.28 10.30
C ILE A 28 0.01 -12.71 11.67
N PHE A 29 0.91 -11.94 12.27
CA PHE A 29 1.50 -12.29 13.56
C PHE A 29 0.48 -12.27 14.70
N LYS A 30 -0.45 -11.31 14.67
CA LYS A 30 -1.57 -11.21 15.61
C LYS A 30 -2.49 -12.41 15.50
N ASP A 31 -2.91 -12.77 14.29
CA ASP A 31 -3.84 -13.87 14.05
C ASP A 31 -3.22 -15.23 14.43
N LYS A 32 -1.90 -15.36 14.28
CA LYS A 32 -1.14 -16.53 14.75
C LYS A 32 -1.05 -16.61 16.29
N ASN A 33 -1.15 -15.49 16.99
CA ASN A 33 -0.93 -15.38 18.44
C ASN A 33 -2.14 -14.71 19.15
N PRO A 34 -3.34 -15.32 19.11
CA PRO A 34 -4.55 -14.71 19.67
C PRO A 34 -4.50 -14.53 21.19
N GLU A 35 -3.75 -15.38 21.91
CA GLU A 35 -3.61 -15.37 23.37
C GLU A 35 -2.51 -14.40 23.88
N ALA A 36 -1.82 -13.69 22.99
CA ALA A 36 -0.77 -12.77 23.37
C ALA A 36 -1.35 -11.55 24.09
N SER A 37 -0.83 -11.26 25.29
CA SER A 37 -1.20 -10.06 26.06
C SER A 37 -0.40 -8.84 25.63
N ARG A 38 0.83 -9.04 25.12
CA ARG A 38 1.75 -7.99 24.71
C ARG A 38 2.56 -8.41 23.48
N PHE A 39 2.90 -7.42 22.66
CA PHE A 39 3.75 -7.54 21.49
C PHE A 39 4.97 -6.62 21.61
N GLU A 40 6.08 -7.04 21.00
CA GLU A 40 7.24 -6.21 20.74
C GLU A 40 7.61 -6.33 19.27
N VAL A 41 7.82 -5.20 18.61
CA VAL A 41 8.21 -5.16 17.20
C VAL A 41 9.53 -4.41 17.07
N THR A 42 10.54 -5.07 16.55
CA THR A 42 11.82 -4.45 16.22
C THR A 42 11.87 -4.18 14.72
N LEU A 43 12.07 -2.92 14.35
CA LEU A 43 12.27 -2.49 12.96
C LEU A 43 13.77 -2.32 12.71
N PHE A 44 14.23 -2.71 11.51
CA PHE A 44 15.64 -2.68 11.12
C PHE A 44 15.89 -1.79 9.90
N GLY A 45 17.14 -1.36 9.72
CA GLY A 45 17.65 -0.74 8.49
C GLY A 45 16.87 0.48 8.01
N SER A 46 16.52 0.51 6.73
CA SER A 46 15.77 1.62 6.12
C SER A 46 14.35 1.74 6.66
N LEU A 47 13.73 0.61 7.01
CA LEU A 47 12.40 0.58 7.61
C LEU A 47 12.40 1.29 8.95
N ALA A 48 13.42 1.07 9.79
CA ALA A 48 13.56 1.80 11.04
C ALA A 48 13.94 3.28 10.84
N SER A 49 14.83 3.56 9.89
CA SER A 49 15.34 4.91 9.67
C SER A 49 14.26 5.89 9.19
N THR A 50 13.34 5.43 8.35
CA THR A 50 12.30 6.29 7.74
C THR A 50 10.88 5.97 8.19
N GLY A 51 10.68 4.92 9.01
CA GLY A 51 9.35 4.39 9.29
C GLY A 51 8.42 5.37 10.00
N LYS A 52 8.94 6.26 10.88
CA LYS A 52 8.12 7.30 11.51
C LYS A 52 7.49 8.25 10.49
N GLY A 53 8.26 8.67 9.48
CA GLY A 53 7.75 9.53 8.39
C GLY A 53 6.78 8.79 7.47
N HIS A 54 6.86 7.46 7.41
CA HIS A 54 5.97 6.60 6.64
C HIS A 54 4.83 5.99 7.47
N LEU A 55 4.63 6.45 8.71
CA LEU A 55 3.58 5.97 9.60
C LEU A 55 3.63 4.45 9.86
N THR A 56 4.84 3.86 9.82
CA THR A 56 5.05 2.42 10.06
C THR A 56 4.61 2.04 11.47
N ASP A 57 4.93 2.88 12.46
CA ASP A 57 4.51 2.71 13.84
C ASP A 57 3.00 2.78 13.97
N VAL A 58 2.36 3.81 13.41
CA VAL A 58 0.90 3.94 13.41
C VAL A 58 0.26 2.68 12.83
N ALA A 59 0.74 2.20 11.68
CA ALA A 59 0.20 1.01 11.02
C ALA A 59 0.32 -0.27 11.88
N ILE A 60 1.45 -0.45 12.57
CA ILE A 60 1.68 -1.60 13.46
C ILE A 60 0.83 -1.47 14.73
N LEU A 61 0.80 -0.30 15.36
CA LEU A 61 0.08 -0.05 16.61
C LEU A 61 -1.43 -0.14 16.44
N GLU A 62 -1.99 0.36 15.33
CA GLU A 62 -3.41 0.17 15.00
C GLU A 62 -3.78 -1.31 14.89
N THR A 63 -2.85 -2.12 14.40
CA THR A 63 -3.09 -3.55 14.16
C THR A 63 -2.97 -4.37 15.44
N LEU A 64 -1.89 -4.17 16.20
CA LEU A 64 -1.57 -4.95 17.41
C LEU A 64 -2.22 -4.39 18.69
N GLY A 65 -2.61 -3.12 18.70
CA GLY A 65 -3.09 -2.38 19.85
C GLY A 65 -1.98 -1.53 20.47
N ALA A 66 -2.19 -0.21 20.51
CA ALA A 66 -1.19 0.76 20.95
C ALA A 66 -0.78 0.60 22.42
N ASP A 67 -1.69 0.11 23.26
CA ASP A 67 -1.49 -0.20 24.67
C ASP A 67 -0.76 -1.52 24.92
N ARG A 68 -0.71 -2.40 23.91
CA ARG A 68 -0.14 -3.75 24.01
C ARG A 68 1.13 -3.94 23.19
N CYS A 69 1.56 -2.95 22.41
CA CYS A 69 2.68 -3.09 21.48
C CYS A 69 3.78 -2.08 21.76
N ASN A 70 5.01 -2.57 21.95
CA ASN A 70 6.22 -1.74 22.01
C ASN A 70 6.99 -1.80 20.69
N ILE A 71 7.46 -0.67 20.19
CA ILE A 71 8.25 -0.60 18.95
C ILE A 71 9.69 -0.18 19.25
N ILE A 72 10.63 -0.99 18.80
CA ILE A 72 12.08 -0.78 18.91
C ILE A 72 12.64 -0.42 17.53
N TRP A 73 13.38 0.68 17.46
CA TRP A 73 13.95 1.19 16.22
C TRP A 73 15.44 0.88 16.15
N ARG A 74 15.87 0.05 15.19
CA ARG A 74 17.28 -0.33 14.96
C ARG A 74 17.72 0.03 13.55
N GLY A 75 17.75 1.33 13.25
CA GLY A 75 18.23 1.85 11.96
C GLY A 75 19.72 1.61 11.72
N ASP A 76 20.48 1.39 12.79
CA ASP A 76 21.90 1.03 12.81
C ASP A 76 22.17 -0.41 12.34
N VAL A 77 21.15 -1.28 12.36
CA VAL A 77 21.29 -2.70 12.03
C VAL A 77 20.55 -3.01 10.75
N VAL A 78 21.27 -3.50 9.75
CA VAL A 78 20.71 -4.00 8.50
C VAL A 78 20.83 -5.53 8.49
N LEU A 79 19.70 -6.21 8.32
CA LEU A 79 19.70 -7.66 8.23
C LEU A 79 20.21 -8.11 6.84
N PRO A 80 20.95 -9.23 6.73
CA PRO A 80 21.59 -9.65 5.49
C PRO A 80 20.63 -9.88 4.31
N GLN A 81 19.41 -10.30 4.57
CA GLN A 81 18.46 -10.73 3.54
C GLN A 81 17.83 -9.54 2.80
N HIS A 82 17.45 -8.48 3.52
CA HIS A 82 16.80 -7.31 2.95
C HIS A 82 16.86 -6.11 3.91
N PRO A 83 17.01 -4.87 3.41
CA PRO A 83 17.17 -3.68 4.27
C PRO A 83 15.91 -3.28 5.05
N ASN A 84 14.72 -3.73 4.62
CA ASN A 84 13.46 -3.50 5.33
C ASN A 84 13.08 -4.72 6.20
N GLY A 85 13.85 -4.98 7.24
CA GLY A 85 13.59 -6.09 8.17
C GLY A 85 12.69 -5.70 9.33
N LEU A 86 11.87 -6.65 9.80
CA LEU A 86 11.07 -6.52 11.00
C LEU A 86 10.99 -7.85 11.76
N THR A 87 11.10 -7.78 13.08
CA THR A 87 10.95 -8.93 13.98
C THR A 87 9.84 -8.66 14.97
N PHE A 88 8.86 -9.55 15.03
CA PHE A 88 7.79 -9.57 16.01
C PHE A 88 8.10 -10.57 17.12
N LYS A 89 7.69 -10.24 18.34
CA LYS A 89 7.65 -11.13 19.49
C LYS A 89 6.31 -11.01 20.20
N ALA A 90 5.76 -12.14 20.61
CA ALA A 90 4.53 -12.23 21.40
C ALA A 90 4.85 -12.66 22.83
N PHE A 91 4.13 -12.12 23.81
CA PHE A 91 4.30 -12.42 25.23
C PHE A 91 2.96 -12.74 25.89
N ASN A 92 2.99 -13.62 26.90
CA ASN A 92 1.83 -13.92 27.74
C ASN A 92 1.70 -12.91 28.90
N TYR A 93 0.65 -13.05 29.73
CA TYR A 93 0.41 -12.19 30.90
C TYR A 93 1.51 -12.21 31.97
N GLU A 94 2.31 -13.27 32.02
CA GLU A 94 3.45 -13.39 32.94
C GLU A 94 4.72 -12.74 32.40
N GLY A 95 4.71 -12.27 31.14
CA GLY A 95 5.86 -11.69 30.46
C GLY A 95 6.78 -12.69 29.77
N HIS A 96 6.42 -13.97 29.71
CA HIS A 96 7.17 -15.00 28.98
C HIS A 96 6.94 -14.88 27.47
N GLN A 97 8.02 -14.96 26.68
CA GLN A 97 7.93 -14.93 25.22
C GLN A 97 7.30 -16.23 24.70
N MET A 98 6.25 -16.10 23.89
CA MET A 98 5.49 -17.22 23.32
C MET A 98 5.95 -17.56 21.91
N ASP A 99 6.18 -16.54 21.08
CA ASP A 99 6.51 -16.70 19.66
C ASP A 99 7.43 -15.56 19.22
N SER A 100 8.18 -15.80 18.15
CA SER A 100 9.03 -14.80 17.49
C SER A 100 9.06 -15.07 16.00
N TRP A 101 8.87 -14.02 15.20
CA TRP A 101 8.88 -14.12 13.74
C TRP A 101 9.60 -12.94 13.11
N THR A 102 10.51 -13.22 12.19
CA THR A 102 11.22 -12.22 11.40
C THR A 102 10.80 -12.32 9.96
N THR A 103 10.42 -11.20 9.37
CA THR A 103 10.05 -11.09 7.96
C THR A 103 10.58 -9.79 7.36
N PHE A 104 10.43 -9.63 6.06
CA PHE A 104 10.97 -8.50 5.31
C PHE A 104 9.91 -7.88 4.41
N SER A 105 9.84 -6.55 4.39
CA SER A 105 8.97 -5.83 3.44
C SER A 105 9.72 -5.54 2.14
N ILE A 106 9.42 -6.30 1.09
CA ILE A 106 10.19 -6.37 -0.16
C ILE A 106 9.67 -5.44 -1.27
N GLY A 107 8.62 -4.66 -1.00
CA GLY A 107 8.05 -3.68 -1.94
C GLY A 107 6.67 -4.06 -2.47
N GLY A 108 5.93 -3.06 -2.97
CA GLY A 108 4.57 -3.28 -3.50
C GLY A 108 3.55 -3.83 -2.49
N GLY A 109 3.84 -3.73 -1.18
CA GLY A 109 2.99 -4.28 -0.11
C GLY A 109 3.31 -5.73 0.23
N ASP A 110 4.24 -6.37 -0.48
CA ASP A 110 4.60 -7.76 -0.27
C ASP A 110 5.58 -7.92 0.90
N ILE A 111 5.46 -9.05 1.61
CA ILE A 111 6.39 -9.48 2.64
C ILE A 111 7.02 -10.83 2.26
N SER A 112 8.22 -11.11 2.79
CA SER A 112 8.92 -12.37 2.58
C SER A 112 9.81 -12.70 3.77
N ASP A 113 9.81 -13.96 4.20
CA ASP A 113 10.66 -14.43 5.29
C ASP A 113 12.11 -14.69 4.85
N THR A 114 12.32 -14.88 3.54
CA THR A 114 13.66 -15.08 2.97
C THR A 114 14.30 -13.77 2.50
N GLY A 115 13.53 -12.68 2.49
CA GLY A 115 13.93 -11.40 1.89
C GLY A 115 13.85 -11.38 0.36
N LEU A 116 13.50 -12.51 -0.28
CA LEU A 116 13.33 -12.63 -1.71
C LEU A 116 11.85 -12.74 -2.07
N ARG A 117 11.45 -12.14 -3.19
CA ARG A 117 10.08 -12.28 -3.69
C ARG A 117 9.87 -13.71 -4.16
N ALA A 118 8.88 -14.39 -3.57
CA ALA A 118 8.48 -15.71 -4.03
C ALA A 118 7.97 -15.62 -5.48
N PRO A 119 8.31 -16.59 -6.35
CA PRO A 119 7.77 -16.63 -7.71
C PRO A 119 6.25 -16.79 -7.63
N ARG A 120 5.54 -15.85 -8.25
CA ARG A 120 4.08 -15.88 -8.34
C ARG A 120 3.62 -16.64 -9.56
N GLU A 121 2.38 -17.12 -9.50
CA GLU A 121 1.75 -17.77 -10.63
C GLU A 121 1.62 -16.79 -11.80
N LYS A 122 2.07 -17.25 -12.97
CA LYS A 122 1.99 -16.47 -14.21
C LYS A 122 0.72 -16.88 -14.92
N ILE A 123 -0.35 -16.14 -14.70
CA ILE A 123 -1.67 -16.44 -15.27
C ILE A 123 -1.77 -16.04 -16.75
N TYR A 124 -1.01 -15.02 -17.17
CA TYR A 124 -1.00 -14.59 -18.57
C TYR A 124 0.04 -15.38 -19.38
N PRO A 125 -0.37 -16.04 -20.48
CA PRO A 125 0.54 -16.86 -21.29
C PRO A 125 1.52 -16.02 -22.12
N HIS A 126 1.13 -14.81 -22.51
CA HIS A 126 1.98 -13.90 -23.28
C HIS A 126 2.86 -13.04 -22.37
N THR A 127 4.10 -12.80 -22.80
CA THR A 127 5.10 -12.03 -22.03
C THR A 127 5.49 -10.71 -22.69
N THR A 128 5.09 -10.47 -23.93
CA THR A 128 5.38 -9.23 -24.65
C THR A 128 4.08 -8.55 -25.09
N MET A 129 4.11 -7.21 -25.17
CA MET A 129 2.97 -6.44 -25.67
C MET A 129 2.62 -6.80 -27.12
N LEU A 130 3.63 -7.12 -27.94
CA LEU A 130 3.41 -7.52 -29.33
C LEU A 130 2.62 -8.83 -29.44
N ASP A 131 2.94 -9.81 -28.59
CA ASP A 131 2.21 -11.08 -28.58
C ASP A 131 0.76 -10.89 -28.13
N ILE A 132 0.52 -10.05 -27.12
CA ILE A 132 -0.83 -9.71 -26.66
C ILE A 132 -1.62 -9.00 -27.77
N LEU A 133 -1.00 -8.05 -28.47
CA LEU A 133 -1.60 -7.33 -29.58
C LEU A 133 -1.99 -8.27 -30.72
N ASN A 134 -1.09 -9.17 -31.12
CA ASN A 134 -1.36 -10.16 -32.15
C ASN A 134 -2.49 -11.09 -31.72
N TRP A 135 -2.46 -11.58 -30.48
CA TRP A 135 -3.53 -12.42 -29.94
C TRP A 135 -4.90 -11.71 -29.97
N CYS A 136 -4.96 -10.45 -29.53
CA CYS A 136 -6.20 -9.66 -29.54
C CYS A 136 -6.73 -9.50 -30.97
N LYS A 137 -5.84 -9.19 -31.92
CA LYS A 137 -6.17 -9.06 -33.33
C LYS A 137 -6.69 -10.36 -33.94
N ASP A 138 -6.01 -11.47 -33.67
CA ASP A 138 -6.36 -12.80 -34.22
C ASP A 138 -7.67 -13.33 -33.65
N ASN A 139 -8.00 -12.97 -32.41
CA ASN A 139 -9.24 -13.41 -31.74
C ASN A 139 -10.38 -12.38 -31.85
N GLY A 140 -10.15 -11.22 -32.46
CA GLY A 140 -11.16 -10.15 -32.55
C GLY A 140 -11.59 -9.60 -31.19
N THR A 141 -10.66 -9.56 -30.23
CA THR A 141 -10.92 -9.16 -28.83
C THR A 141 -10.17 -7.88 -28.46
N SER A 142 -10.66 -7.21 -27.42
CA SER A 142 -10.06 -6.04 -26.78
C SER A 142 -9.19 -6.45 -25.60
N PHE A 143 -8.33 -5.53 -25.12
CA PHE A 143 -7.46 -5.80 -23.97
C PHE A 143 -8.20 -6.17 -22.68
N TRP A 144 -9.36 -5.57 -22.42
CA TRP A 144 -10.13 -5.87 -21.22
C TRP A 144 -10.74 -7.28 -21.27
N GLU A 145 -11.16 -7.76 -22.45
CA GLU A 145 -11.60 -9.14 -22.67
C GLU A 145 -10.43 -10.13 -22.53
N TYR A 146 -9.22 -9.73 -22.93
CA TYR A 146 -8.00 -10.51 -22.68
C TYR A 146 -7.76 -10.66 -21.17
N VAL A 147 -7.88 -9.58 -20.40
CA VAL A 147 -7.77 -9.63 -18.93
C VAL A 147 -8.85 -10.53 -18.33
N GLU A 148 -10.11 -10.32 -18.68
CA GLU A 148 -11.25 -11.13 -18.20
C GLU A 148 -11.11 -12.62 -18.52
N ARG A 149 -10.46 -12.95 -19.63
CA ARG A 149 -10.24 -14.34 -20.05
C ARG A 149 -9.24 -15.10 -19.18
N TYR A 150 -8.19 -14.44 -18.69
CA TYR A 150 -7.10 -15.10 -17.96
C TYR A 150 -7.12 -14.85 -16.45
N GLU A 151 -7.80 -13.80 -16.00
CA GLU A 151 -8.05 -13.57 -14.58
C GLU A 151 -9.18 -14.44 -14.04
N ASP A 152 -9.26 -14.52 -12.72
CA ASP A 152 -10.37 -15.16 -12.02
C ASP A 152 -11.70 -14.44 -12.30
N LYS A 153 -12.81 -15.17 -12.15
CA LYS A 153 -14.17 -14.66 -12.45
C LYS A 153 -14.60 -13.45 -11.61
N ASP A 154 -13.96 -13.23 -10.47
CA ASP A 154 -14.18 -12.08 -9.57
C ASP A 154 -13.46 -10.81 -10.05
N ILE A 155 -12.74 -10.84 -11.17
CA ILE A 155 -11.95 -9.69 -11.64
C ILE A 155 -12.77 -8.42 -11.83
N ASN A 156 -14.00 -8.52 -12.34
CA ASN A 156 -14.86 -7.37 -12.54
C ASN A 156 -15.33 -6.77 -11.22
N ASP A 157 -15.68 -7.61 -10.24
CA ASP A 157 -16.07 -7.17 -8.89
C ASP A 157 -14.87 -6.51 -8.19
N PHE A 158 -13.69 -7.08 -8.34
CA PHE A 158 -12.44 -6.53 -7.83
C PHE A 158 -12.11 -5.16 -8.45
N LEU A 159 -12.21 -5.00 -9.78
CA LEU A 159 -11.95 -3.73 -10.44
C LEU A 159 -13.00 -2.67 -10.11
N ALA A 160 -14.26 -3.07 -9.91
CA ALA A 160 -15.30 -2.18 -9.43
C ALA A 160 -15.01 -1.66 -8.01
N GLU A 161 -14.51 -2.53 -7.13
CA GLU A 161 -14.09 -2.17 -5.78
C GLU A 161 -12.85 -1.26 -5.80
N VAL A 162 -11.86 -1.55 -6.63
CA VAL A 162 -10.70 -0.67 -6.87
C VAL A 162 -11.16 0.72 -7.32
N TRP A 163 -12.06 0.79 -8.29
CA TRP A 163 -12.62 2.05 -8.78
C TRP A 163 -13.34 2.83 -7.68
N ARG A 164 -14.17 2.15 -6.89
CA ARG A 164 -14.87 2.75 -5.75
C ARG A 164 -13.88 3.36 -4.76
N VAL A 165 -12.84 2.62 -4.36
CA VAL A 165 -11.84 3.10 -3.40
C VAL A 165 -11.04 4.29 -3.96
N MET A 166 -10.68 4.26 -5.25
CA MET A 166 -10.01 5.40 -5.91
C MET A 166 -10.89 6.65 -5.89
N LYS A 167 -12.19 6.52 -6.22
CA LYS A 167 -13.16 7.63 -6.17
C LYS A 167 -13.31 8.19 -4.76
N GLU A 168 -13.42 7.34 -3.76
CA GLU A 168 -13.55 7.79 -2.37
C GLU A 168 -12.25 8.44 -1.86
N ALA A 169 -11.08 7.99 -2.32
CA ALA A 169 -9.80 8.64 -1.98
C ALA A 169 -9.69 10.04 -2.59
N GLU A 170 -10.14 10.21 -3.84
CA GLU A 170 -10.25 11.52 -4.49
C GLU A 170 -11.19 12.45 -3.71
N GLU A 171 -12.39 11.98 -3.34
CA GLU A 171 -13.38 12.75 -2.58
C GLU A 171 -12.84 13.17 -1.22
N ARG A 172 -12.30 12.23 -0.42
CA ARG A 172 -11.65 12.55 0.86
C ARG A 172 -10.51 13.55 0.70
N GLY A 173 -9.72 13.42 -0.36
CA GLY A 173 -8.61 14.34 -0.62
C GLY A 173 -9.06 15.76 -0.98
N ILE A 174 -10.19 15.90 -1.69
CA ILE A 174 -10.78 17.20 -2.02
C ILE A 174 -11.44 17.84 -0.79
N ASP A 175 -12.13 17.05 0.02
CA ASP A 175 -12.92 17.55 1.17
C ASP A 175 -12.05 17.87 2.39
N ASN A 176 -10.84 17.30 2.47
CA ASN A 176 -9.90 17.53 3.57
C ASN A 176 -8.96 18.71 3.29
N GLU A 177 -9.02 19.72 4.15
CA GLU A 177 -8.06 20.82 4.20
C GLU A 177 -7.07 20.66 5.37
N GLY A 178 -6.06 21.53 5.43
CA GLY A 178 -5.10 21.58 6.53
C GLY A 178 -3.66 21.24 6.12
N VAL A 179 -2.90 20.69 7.05
CA VAL A 179 -1.46 20.44 6.91
C VAL A 179 -1.20 18.93 6.94
N LEU A 180 -0.38 18.45 6.00
CA LEU A 180 0.06 17.07 5.93
C LEU A 180 0.94 16.70 7.14
N PRO A 181 0.85 15.46 7.64
CA PRO A 181 1.73 14.97 8.68
C PRO A 181 3.19 14.85 8.19
N GLY A 182 4.14 14.61 9.11
CA GLY A 182 5.54 14.38 8.75
C GLY A 182 6.50 15.57 8.93
N GLY A 183 6.07 16.64 9.61
CA GLY A 183 6.96 17.70 10.11
C GLY A 183 7.44 18.74 9.08
N LEU A 184 7.17 18.54 7.79
CA LEU A 184 7.47 19.53 6.73
C LEU A 184 6.45 20.68 6.66
N CYS A 185 5.37 20.61 7.43
CA CYS A 185 4.30 21.61 7.47
C CYS A 185 3.72 21.96 6.08
N LEU A 186 3.62 20.95 5.19
CA LEU A 186 3.08 21.13 3.85
C LEU A 186 1.56 21.27 3.91
N THR A 187 1.04 22.35 3.33
CA THR A 187 -0.41 22.56 3.23
C THR A 187 -1.01 21.71 2.11
N ARG A 188 -2.18 21.14 2.39
CA ARG A 188 -3.06 20.54 1.38
C ARG A 188 -3.53 21.61 0.40
N LYS A 189 -3.60 21.26 -0.88
CA LYS A 189 -3.92 22.17 -1.98
C LYS A 189 -5.04 21.64 -2.86
N ALA A 190 -5.38 20.35 -2.79
CA ALA A 190 -6.38 19.72 -3.64
C ALA A 190 -7.71 20.51 -3.67
N ALA A 191 -8.27 20.82 -2.50
CA ALA A 191 -9.51 21.61 -2.36
C ALA A 191 -9.46 22.95 -3.11
N SER A 192 -8.40 23.74 -2.91
CA SER A 192 -8.22 25.04 -3.58
C SER A 192 -8.12 24.88 -5.10
N PHE A 193 -7.37 23.89 -5.58
CA PHE A 193 -7.23 23.64 -7.02
C PHE A 193 -8.53 23.14 -7.65
N PHE A 194 -9.30 22.33 -6.94
CA PHE A 194 -10.62 21.87 -7.37
C PHE A 194 -11.61 23.03 -7.51
N ILE A 195 -11.70 23.91 -6.51
CA ILE A 195 -12.55 25.12 -6.55
C ILE A 195 -12.14 26.04 -7.70
N LYS A 196 -10.83 26.31 -7.84
CA LYS A 196 -10.31 27.12 -8.96
C LYS A 196 -10.59 26.47 -10.31
N GLY A 197 -10.47 25.15 -10.41
CA GLY A 197 -10.76 24.38 -11.62
C GLY A 197 -12.21 24.52 -12.06
N LYS A 198 -13.16 24.43 -11.12
CA LYS A 198 -14.59 24.64 -11.38
C LYS A 198 -14.92 26.02 -11.96
N GLY A 199 -14.11 27.04 -11.69
CA GLY A 199 -14.28 28.39 -12.25
C GLY A 199 -13.84 28.55 -13.72
N HIS A 200 -13.14 27.56 -14.29
CA HIS A 200 -12.67 27.59 -15.68
C HIS A 200 -13.60 26.82 -16.60
N GLN A 201 -13.41 26.99 -17.92
CA GLN A 201 -14.15 26.28 -18.97
C GLN A 201 -13.20 25.58 -19.95
N GLY A 202 -13.72 24.57 -20.66
CA GLY A 202 -13.03 23.92 -21.76
C GLY A 202 -11.73 23.19 -21.35
N SER A 203 -10.64 23.43 -22.08
CA SER A 203 -9.35 22.74 -21.86
C SER A 203 -8.68 23.13 -20.54
N MET A 204 -8.90 24.34 -20.06
CA MET A 204 -8.31 24.81 -18.81
C MET A 204 -8.95 24.14 -17.59
N GLN A 205 -10.28 23.99 -17.61
CA GLN A 205 -11.01 23.22 -16.60
C GLN A 205 -10.49 21.79 -16.51
N ARG A 206 -10.42 21.06 -17.63
CA ARG A 206 -9.96 19.67 -17.65
C ARG A 206 -8.57 19.50 -17.03
N ARG A 207 -7.60 20.35 -17.38
CA ARG A 207 -6.24 20.31 -16.81
C ARG A 207 -6.23 20.63 -15.31
N ALA A 208 -6.99 21.63 -14.89
CA ALA A 208 -7.08 22.00 -13.48
C ALA A 208 -7.72 20.88 -12.65
N MET A 209 -8.75 20.21 -13.16
CA MET A 209 -9.40 19.08 -12.49
C MET A 209 -8.45 17.88 -12.39
N THR A 210 -7.74 17.52 -13.46
CA THR A 210 -6.74 16.43 -13.40
C THR A 210 -5.68 16.70 -12.34
N PHE A 211 -5.19 17.94 -12.26
CA PHE A 211 -4.22 18.32 -11.24
C PHE A 211 -4.80 18.26 -9.82
N ALA A 212 -6.04 18.72 -9.64
CA ALA A 212 -6.74 18.65 -8.36
C ALA A 212 -6.95 17.20 -7.89
N TYR A 213 -7.36 16.30 -8.79
CA TYR A 213 -7.55 14.88 -8.47
C TYR A 213 -6.24 14.17 -8.13
N ALA A 214 -5.18 14.42 -8.90
CA ALA A 214 -3.86 13.87 -8.60
C ALA A 214 -3.34 14.35 -7.23
N LEU A 215 -3.53 15.64 -6.91
CA LEU A 215 -3.20 16.17 -5.58
C LEU A 215 -4.06 15.54 -4.48
N ALA A 216 -5.37 15.40 -4.71
CA ALA A 216 -6.28 14.84 -3.72
C ALA A 216 -5.83 13.45 -3.26
N VAL A 217 -5.56 12.56 -4.22
CA VAL A 217 -5.13 11.19 -3.93
C VAL A 217 -3.73 11.18 -3.31
N ALA A 218 -2.79 12.00 -3.80
CA ALA A 218 -1.44 12.08 -3.23
C ALA A 218 -1.44 12.62 -1.78
N GLU A 219 -2.27 13.62 -1.49
CA GLU A 219 -2.42 14.21 -0.15
C GLU A 219 -3.11 13.24 0.82
N GLU A 220 -4.11 12.49 0.33
CA GLU A 220 -4.76 11.41 1.07
C GLU A 220 -3.78 10.28 1.38
N ASN A 221 -2.98 9.85 0.41
CA ASN A 221 -1.90 8.88 0.61
C ASN A 221 -0.90 9.37 1.67
N ALA A 222 -0.39 10.59 1.53
CA ALA A 222 0.56 11.20 2.45
C ALA A 222 0.05 11.28 3.90
N SER A 223 -1.27 11.28 4.09
CA SER A 223 -1.92 11.37 5.40
C SER A 223 -2.29 10.03 6.00
N GLY A 224 -1.92 8.92 5.38
CA GLY A 224 -2.28 7.58 5.86
C GLY A 224 -3.71 7.17 5.51
N GLY A 225 -4.33 7.82 4.52
CA GLY A 225 -5.64 7.48 4.00
C GLY A 225 -5.69 6.10 3.35
N THR A 226 -6.90 5.60 3.11
CA THR A 226 -7.10 4.39 2.30
C THR A 226 -6.92 4.75 0.83
N ILE A 227 -6.04 4.03 0.12
CA ILE A 227 -5.68 4.27 -1.28
C ILE A 227 -5.58 2.94 -2.04
N VAL A 228 -5.43 3.02 -3.36
CA VAL A 228 -5.10 1.87 -4.20
C VAL A 228 -3.73 2.08 -4.82
N THR A 229 -2.87 1.07 -4.82
CA THR A 229 -1.58 1.15 -5.50
C THR A 229 -1.76 1.21 -7.02
N ALA A 230 -0.93 1.99 -7.73
CA ALA A 230 -0.95 2.02 -9.20
C ALA A 230 0.44 2.34 -9.81
N PRO A 231 1.46 1.46 -9.77
CA PRO A 231 1.53 0.15 -9.09
C PRO A 231 2.00 0.25 -7.62
N THR A 232 2.26 1.45 -7.09
CA THR A 232 2.69 1.66 -5.70
C THR A 232 1.88 2.77 -5.03
N CYS A 233 1.95 2.90 -3.71
CA CYS A 233 1.34 4.04 -2.99
C CYS A 233 1.91 5.40 -3.44
N GLY A 234 3.19 5.47 -3.80
CA GLY A 234 3.80 6.74 -4.21
C GLY A 234 3.34 7.24 -5.59
N SER A 235 2.68 6.37 -6.36
CA SER A 235 2.19 6.63 -7.71
C SER A 235 0.68 6.39 -7.84
N CYS A 236 -0.04 6.37 -6.72
CA CYS A 236 -1.49 6.15 -6.67
C CYS A 236 -2.28 7.33 -7.25
#